data_AF-A0A2H6H5D8-F1
#
_entry.id   AF-A0A2H6H5D8-F1
#
_cell.length_a   1.000
_cell.length_b   1.000
_cell.length_c   1.000
_cell.angle_alpha   90.00
_cell.angle_beta   90.00
_cell.angle_gamma   90.00
#
_symmetry.space_group_name_H-M   'P 1'
#
loop_
_entity.id
_entity.type
_entity.pdbx_description
1 polymer ?
#
loop_
_entity_poly.entity_id
_entity_poly.type
_entity_poly.pdbx_seq_one_letter_code
_entity_poly.pdbx_strand_id
1 'polypeptide(L)'
;MFGDLAPVREISTLMDRFANLHVYFDDAHGFGWAGLHGRGYVLGEVSIRERMVVAGSLSKSIGAGGGALVFPDEKTARRVRTLGGTMTFSGPLHPAELGAALASADIHLSGEHAVLQARLMTQIELTRGLLAERGLPVVEVADSPVWFIRIGTPGDTIEVAKRLQTDGFYVNPSGYPAVPIGSAGLRLANTLYLQDDAYVALADALARRVPEVVGGIGDHDRSDRGGITARRSTLGVEAPCR
;
A
#
# COMPACT_ATOMS: atom_id res chain seq x y z
N MET A 1 -2.65 -1.50 -6.81
CA MET A 1 -1.43 -1.10 -7.56
C MET A 1 -1.20 0.40 -7.52
N PHE A 2 -2.26 1.20 -7.68
CA PHE A 2 -2.18 2.65 -7.84
C PHE A 2 -1.96 3.44 -6.55
N GLY A 3 -2.05 2.78 -5.39
CA GLY A 3 -1.85 3.43 -4.08
C GLY A 3 -3.13 4.02 -3.51
N ASP A 4 -4.26 3.74 -4.14
CA ASP A 4 -5.61 4.03 -3.67
C ASP A 4 -5.98 3.27 -2.40
N LEU A 5 -6.88 3.86 -1.61
CA LEU A 5 -7.35 3.31 -0.34
C LEU A 5 -8.80 2.86 -0.45
N ALA A 6 -9.12 1.72 0.16
CA ALA A 6 -10.47 1.16 0.14
C ALA A 6 -11.44 2.00 1.01
N PRO A 7 -12.73 2.11 0.64
CA PRO A 7 -13.75 2.80 1.43
C PRO A 7 -14.21 1.92 2.61
N VAL A 8 -13.32 1.70 3.58
CA VAL A 8 -13.49 0.73 4.67
C VAL A 8 -14.71 1.05 5.54
N ARG A 9 -14.96 2.34 5.84
CA ARG A 9 -16.08 2.77 6.68
C ARG A 9 -17.43 2.57 5.98
N GLU A 10 -17.50 2.85 4.69
CA GLU A 10 -18.68 2.64 3.86
C GLU A 10 -18.99 1.14 3.77
N ILE A 11 -17.98 0.30 3.53
CA ILE A 11 -18.14 -1.16 3.51
C ILE A 11 -18.63 -1.66 4.89
N SER A 12 -18.05 -1.15 5.98
CA SER A 12 -18.50 -1.48 7.34
C SER A 12 -19.98 -1.12 7.57
N THR A 13 -20.42 0.05 7.08
CA THR A 13 -21.84 0.46 7.15
C THR A 13 -22.76 -0.48 6.37
N LEU A 14 -22.30 -1.02 5.24
CA LEU A 14 -23.07 -2.03 4.50
C LEU A 14 -23.22 -3.34 5.29
N MET A 15 -22.26 -3.70 6.13
CA MET A 15 -22.37 -4.89 6.98
C MET A 15 -23.48 -4.77 8.03
N ASP A 16 -23.82 -3.55 8.47
CA ASP A 16 -24.96 -3.28 9.35
C ASP A 16 -26.29 -3.44 8.63
N ARG A 17 -26.36 -2.95 7.40
CA ARG A 17 -27.56 -3.02 6.56
C ARG A 17 -27.86 -4.44 6.07
N PHE A 18 -26.82 -5.25 5.84
CA PHE A 18 -26.96 -6.56 5.24
C PHE A 18 -26.41 -7.65 6.16
N ALA A 19 -27.32 -8.31 6.89
CA ALA A 19 -26.97 -9.35 7.86
C ALA A 19 -26.16 -10.52 7.27
N ASN A 20 -26.31 -10.79 5.96
CA ASN A 20 -25.64 -11.88 5.26
C ASN A 20 -24.34 -11.45 4.57
N LEU A 21 -23.94 -10.18 4.69
CA LEU A 21 -22.70 -9.68 4.10
C LEU A 21 -21.51 -10.07 4.98
N HIS A 22 -20.65 -10.93 4.43
CA HIS A 22 -19.34 -11.23 4.97
C HIS A 22 -18.28 -10.46 4.19
N VAL A 23 -17.30 -9.91 4.90
CA VAL A 23 -16.25 -9.07 4.30
C VAL A 23 -14.89 -9.66 4.62
N TYR A 24 -14.10 -9.85 3.58
CA TYR A 24 -12.69 -10.19 3.66
C TYR A 24 -11.90 -8.98 3.15
N PHE A 25 -11.03 -8.43 4.00
CA PHE A 25 -10.09 -7.40 3.61
C PHE A 25 -8.70 -8.01 3.46
N ASP A 26 -8.06 -7.77 2.32
CA ASP A 26 -6.61 -7.94 2.19
C ASP A 26 -5.95 -6.59 2.49
N ASP A 27 -5.35 -6.49 3.67
CA ASP A 27 -4.63 -5.33 4.16
C ASP A 27 -3.11 -5.56 4.13
N ALA A 28 -2.63 -6.44 3.24
CA ALA A 28 -1.22 -6.77 3.12
C ALA A 28 -0.34 -5.54 2.87
N HIS A 29 -0.87 -4.51 2.21
CA HIS A 29 -0.17 -3.25 1.95
C HIS A 29 -0.44 -2.15 2.96
N GLY A 30 -1.47 -2.22 3.81
CA GLY A 30 -1.68 -1.26 4.91
C GLY A 30 -0.97 -1.67 6.20
N PHE A 31 -0.70 -2.97 6.36
CA PHE A 31 0.02 -3.49 7.52
C PHE A 31 1.39 -2.84 7.69
N GLY A 32 1.67 -2.40 8.91
CA GLY A 32 2.93 -1.86 9.40
C GLY A 32 3.11 -0.34 9.30
N TRP A 33 2.35 0.38 8.46
CA TRP A 33 2.48 1.84 8.37
C TRP A 33 1.19 2.61 8.72
N ALA A 34 0.04 1.94 8.74
CA ALA A 34 -1.24 2.54 9.06
C ALA A 34 -1.83 1.97 10.35
N GLY A 35 -2.64 2.79 11.03
CA GLY A 35 -3.24 2.45 12.31
C GLY A 35 -2.25 2.46 13.47
N LEU A 36 -2.79 2.39 14.69
CA LEU A 36 -1.99 2.30 15.91
C LEU A 36 -1.10 1.04 15.88
N HIS A 37 0.18 1.18 16.23
CA HIS A 37 1.21 0.12 16.17
C HIS A 37 1.40 -0.49 14.77
N GLY A 38 0.94 0.18 13.70
CA GLY A 38 1.00 -0.37 12.36
C GLY A 38 0.06 -1.56 12.15
N ARG A 39 -1.04 -1.65 12.89
CA ARG A 39 -2.00 -2.77 12.80
C ARG A 39 -2.73 -2.90 11.46
N GLY A 40 -2.51 -1.97 10.52
CA GLY A 40 -3.14 -1.97 9.21
C GLY A 40 -4.06 -0.77 9.00
N TYR A 41 -4.28 -0.44 7.73
CA TYR A 41 -5.20 0.62 7.31
C TYR A 41 -6.64 0.27 7.70
N VAL A 42 -7.04 -0.98 7.45
CA VAL A 42 -8.42 -1.44 7.68
C VAL A 42 -8.77 -1.38 9.17
N LEU A 43 -7.91 -1.93 10.02
CA LEU A 43 -8.11 -1.89 11.47
C LEU A 43 -7.83 -0.50 12.07
N GLY A 44 -7.14 0.38 11.35
CA GLY A 44 -7.03 1.80 11.68
C GLY A 44 -8.36 2.53 11.54
N GLU A 45 -9.14 2.19 10.52
CA GLU A 45 -10.41 2.85 10.21
C GLU A 45 -11.61 2.29 10.99
N VAL A 46 -11.66 0.97 11.21
CA VAL A 46 -12.76 0.30 11.90
C VAL A 46 -12.27 -0.84 12.80
N SER A 47 -12.99 -1.11 13.89
CA SER A 47 -12.75 -2.29 14.72
C SER A 47 -13.17 -3.58 13.99
N ILE A 48 -12.56 -4.70 14.35
CA ILE A 48 -12.94 -6.03 13.86
C ILE A 48 -14.40 -6.37 14.23
N ARG A 49 -15.12 -7.07 13.35
CA ARG A 49 -16.56 -7.37 13.47
C ARG A 49 -16.84 -8.86 13.18
N GLU A 50 -17.92 -9.43 13.73
CA GLU A 50 -18.29 -10.86 13.64
C GLU A 50 -18.25 -11.48 12.22
N ARG A 51 -18.52 -10.68 11.17
CA ARG A 51 -18.52 -11.13 9.76
C ARG A 51 -17.35 -10.57 8.95
N MET A 52 -16.28 -10.16 9.61
CA MET A 52 -15.12 -9.52 9.01
C MET A 52 -13.88 -10.38 9.24
N VAL A 53 -13.07 -10.57 8.21
CA VAL A 53 -11.72 -11.16 8.32
C VAL A 53 -10.75 -10.19 7.67
N VAL A 54 -9.62 -9.95 8.33
CA VAL A 54 -8.54 -9.11 7.78
C VAL A 54 -7.31 -9.96 7.59
N ALA A 55 -6.78 -9.97 6.37
CA ALA A 55 -5.51 -10.59 6.05
C ALA A 55 -4.40 -9.53 5.99
N GLY A 56 -3.24 -9.87 6.56
CA GLY A 56 -2.03 -9.08 6.49
C GLY A 56 -0.88 -9.92 5.94
N SER A 57 0.18 -9.24 5.52
CA SER A 57 1.41 -9.87 5.02
C SER A 57 2.56 -9.52 5.94
N LEU A 58 3.31 -10.54 6.35
CA LEU A 58 4.52 -10.36 7.15
C LEU A 58 5.74 -10.06 6.26
N SER A 59 5.61 -10.22 4.94
CA SER A 59 6.69 -10.06 3.95
C SER A 59 6.78 -8.70 3.30
N LYS A 60 6.24 -7.67 3.95
CA LYS A 60 6.34 -6.28 3.51
C LYS A 60 6.92 -5.43 4.62
N SER A 61 6.12 -4.56 5.24
CA SER A 61 6.57 -3.64 6.29
C SER A 61 7.16 -4.37 7.51
N ILE A 62 6.67 -5.58 7.82
CA ILE A 62 7.17 -6.38 8.95
C ILE A 62 8.57 -6.98 8.67
N GLY A 63 8.95 -7.15 7.39
CA GLY A 63 10.29 -7.60 7.01
C GLY A 63 10.59 -9.09 7.29
N ALA A 64 9.57 -9.94 7.41
CA ALA A 64 9.69 -11.38 7.69
C ALA A 64 8.95 -12.23 6.64
N GLY A 65 8.82 -13.54 6.85
CA GLY A 65 8.08 -14.44 5.98
C GLY A 65 6.64 -14.70 6.46
N GLY A 66 5.70 -14.80 5.51
CA GLY A 66 4.35 -15.34 5.77
C GLY A 66 3.21 -14.32 5.75
N GLY A 67 2.08 -14.71 6.36
CA GLY A 67 0.86 -13.92 6.42
C GLY A 67 0.18 -14.05 7.78
N ALA A 68 -0.69 -13.09 8.09
CA ALA A 68 -1.48 -13.06 9.31
C ALA A 68 -2.97 -12.97 8.93
N LEU A 69 -3.83 -13.66 9.69
CA LEU A 69 -5.28 -13.54 9.58
C LEU A 69 -5.84 -13.11 10.92
N VAL A 70 -6.58 -12.00 10.93
CA VAL A 70 -7.29 -11.48 12.09
C VAL A 70 -8.75 -11.87 11.96
N PHE A 71 -9.24 -12.60 12.96
CA PHE A 71 -10.61 -13.10 13.04
C PHE A 71 -11.36 -12.38 14.16
N PRO A 72 -12.70 -12.33 14.09
CA PRO A 72 -13.50 -11.70 15.15
C PRO A 72 -13.55 -12.53 16.42
N ASP A 73 -13.36 -13.84 16.31
CA ASP A 73 -13.45 -14.78 17.42
C ASP A 73 -12.61 -16.05 17.16
N GLU A 74 -12.30 -16.75 18.25
CA GLU A 74 -11.48 -17.95 18.24
C GLU A 74 -12.15 -19.13 17.53
N LYS A 75 -13.49 -19.22 17.56
CA LYS A 75 -14.23 -20.29 16.88
C LYS A 75 -14.08 -20.18 15.38
N THR A 76 -14.13 -18.97 14.82
CA THR A 76 -13.87 -18.69 13.40
C THR A 76 -12.41 -19.01 13.04
N ALA A 77 -11.45 -18.54 13.85
CA ALA A 77 -10.03 -18.84 13.65
C ALA A 77 -9.75 -20.35 13.63
N ARG A 78 -10.31 -21.08 14.60
CA ARG A 78 -10.19 -22.55 14.69
C ARG A 78 -10.83 -23.24 13.50
N ARG A 79 -12.00 -22.79 13.06
CA ARG A 79 -12.68 -23.34 11.88
C ARG A 79 -11.80 -23.21 10.63
N VAL A 80 -11.18 -22.04 10.40
CA VAL A 80 -10.26 -21.84 9.27
C VAL A 80 -9.01 -22.70 9.42
N ARG A 81 -8.45 -22.82 10.63
CA ARG A 81 -7.28 -23.67 10.89
C ARG A 81 -7.54 -25.16 10.62
N THR A 82 -8.73 -25.65 10.99
CA THR A 82 -9.07 -27.08 10.87
C THR A 82 -9.64 -27.45 9.49
N LEU A 83 -10.38 -26.54 8.85
CA LEU A 83 -11.04 -26.82 7.56
C LEU A 83 -10.31 -26.19 6.36
N GLY A 84 -9.36 -25.28 6.59
CA GLY A 84 -8.58 -24.66 5.53
C GLY A 84 -7.56 -25.65 4.97
N GLY A 85 -7.72 -26.01 3.69
CA GLY A 85 -6.80 -26.94 3.02
C GLY A 85 -5.35 -26.46 3.07
N THR A 86 -5.10 -25.18 2.80
CA THR A 86 -3.75 -24.60 2.88
C THR A 86 -3.19 -24.61 4.30
N MET A 87 -4.02 -24.42 5.33
CA MET A 87 -3.61 -24.50 6.73
C MET A 87 -3.32 -25.94 7.19
N THR A 88 -3.98 -26.93 6.60
CA THR A 88 -3.86 -28.34 6.98
C THR A 88 -2.70 -29.03 6.26
N PHE A 89 -2.49 -28.70 4.98
CA PHE A 89 -1.58 -29.43 4.09
C PHE A 89 -0.30 -28.64 3.74
N SER A 90 -0.04 -27.50 4.39
CA SER A 90 1.21 -26.74 4.23
C SER A 90 2.10 -26.85 5.48
N GLY A 91 3.42 -26.76 5.27
CA GLY A 91 4.38 -26.71 6.37
C GLY A 91 4.24 -25.43 7.22
N PRO A 92 4.69 -25.46 8.48
CA PRO A 92 4.70 -24.27 9.33
C PRO A 92 5.71 -23.24 8.82
N LEU A 93 5.58 -21.99 9.29
CA LEU A 93 6.61 -20.96 9.06
C LEU A 93 7.96 -21.42 9.63
N HIS A 94 9.04 -21.11 8.93
CA HIS A 94 10.38 -21.41 9.41
C HIS A 94 10.65 -20.66 10.73
N PRO A 95 11.28 -21.30 11.74
CA PRO A 95 11.54 -20.65 13.03
C PRO A 95 12.29 -19.32 12.95
N ALA A 96 13.21 -19.17 11.99
CA ALA A 96 13.95 -17.92 11.77
C ALA A 96 13.03 -16.76 11.33
N GLU A 97 12.06 -17.05 10.45
CA GLU A 97 11.07 -16.05 9.99
C GLU A 97 10.14 -15.64 11.12
N LEU A 98 9.75 -16.61 11.97
CA LEU A 98 8.94 -16.32 13.15
C LEU A 98 9.71 -15.43 14.14
N GLY A 99 10.99 -15.72 14.38
CA GLY A 99 11.86 -14.88 15.22
C GLY A 99 11.97 -13.45 14.70
N ALA A 100 12.16 -13.27 13.39
CA ALA A 100 12.19 -11.95 12.76
C ALA A 100 10.85 -11.21 12.89
N ALA A 101 9.73 -11.91 12.68
CA ALA A 101 8.39 -11.34 12.83
C ALA A 101 8.12 -10.89 14.28
N LEU A 102 8.55 -11.66 15.28
CA LEU A 102 8.41 -11.30 16.69
C LEU A 102 9.26 -10.07 17.05
N ALA A 103 10.52 -10.01 16.62
CA ALA A 103 11.37 -8.85 16.87
C ALA A 103 10.80 -7.57 16.20
N SER A 104 10.27 -7.70 14.99
CA SER A 104 9.56 -6.62 14.31
C SER A 104 8.31 -6.20 15.08
N ALA A 105 7.50 -7.15 15.56
CA ALA A 105 6.33 -6.86 16.39
C ALA A 105 6.70 -6.12 17.69
N ASP A 106 7.81 -6.46 18.34
CA ASP A 106 8.28 -5.76 19.55
C ASP A 106 8.59 -4.28 19.26
N ILE A 107 9.19 -3.97 18.10
CA ILE A 107 9.42 -2.58 17.66
C ILE A 107 8.08 -1.87 17.43
N HIS A 108 7.14 -2.52 16.75
CA HIS A 108 5.80 -2.00 16.47
C HIS A 108 5.00 -1.67 17.75
N LEU A 109 5.14 -2.50 18.78
CA LEU A 109 4.48 -2.33 20.08
C LEU A 109 5.22 -1.37 21.02
N SER A 110 6.45 -0.99 20.68
CA SER A 110 7.21 0.02 21.40
C SER A 110 6.79 1.46 21.02
N GLY A 111 7.38 2.46 21.66
CA GLY A 111 7.23 3.87 21.26
C GLY A 111 8.00 4.25 19.99
N GLU A 112 8.97 3.43 19.56
CA GLU A 112 9.82 3.72 18.40
C GLU A 112 9.01 3.75 17.10
N HIS A 113 8.07 2.81 16.93
CA HIS A 113 7.27 2.70 15.72
C HIS A 113 6.46 3.97 15.41
N ALA A 114 5.92 4.65 16.43
CA ALA A 114 5.18 5.89 16.23
C ALA A 114 6.05 6.99 15.59
N VAL A 115 7.35 7.05 15.96
CA VAL A 115 8.32 7.98 15.38
C VAL A 115 8.62 7.60 13.93
N LEU A 116 8.82 6.30 13.66
CA LEU A 116 9.05 5.79 12.30
C LEU A 116 7.85 6.05 11.38
N GLN A 117 6.64 5.81 11.87
CA GLN A 117 5.39 6.05 11.17
C GLN A 117 5.21 7.53 10.83
N ALA A 118 5.44 8.44 11.78
CA ALA A 118 5.40 9.87 11.54
C ALA A 118 6.42 10.32 10.49
N ARG A 119 7.66 9.81 10.56
CA ARG A 119 8.69 10.10 9.56
C ARG A 119 8.31 9.61 8.17
N LEU A 120 7.67 8.44 8.06
CA LEU A 120 7.19 7.92 6.79
C LEU A 120 6.10 8.82 6.19
N MET A 121 5.19 9.34 7.02
CA MET A 121 4.18 10.30 6.56
C MET A 121 4.81 11.58 5.99
N THR A 122 5.86 12.11 6.62
CA THR A 122 6.62 13.24 6.06
C THR A 122 7.24 12.90 4.70
N GLN A 123 7.74 11.67 4.50
CA GLN A 123 8.27 11.22 3.20
C GLN A 123 7.19 11.09 2.12
N ILE A 124 5.99 10.64 2.51
CA ILE A 124 4.81 10.59 1.62
C ILE A 124 4.43 12.01 1.18
N GLU A 125 4.38 12.96 2.12
CA GLU A 125 4.08 14.37 1.82
C GLU A 125 5.13 15.01 0.92
N LEU A 126 6.42 14.80 1.20
CA LEU A 126 7.52 15.25 0.34
C LEU A 126 7.37 14.70 -1.07
N THR A 127 7.18 13.39 -1.20
CA THR A 127 7.03 12.73 -2.51
C THR A 127 5.81 13.26 -3.27
N ARG A 128 4.68 13.46 -2.58
CA ARG A 128 3.48 14.10 -3.16
C ARG A 128 3.82 15.45 -3.78
N GLY A 129 4.53 16.30 -3.03
CA GLY A 129 4.94 17.63 -3.46
C GLY A 129 5.86 17.58 -4.67
N LEU A 130 6.91 16.75 -4.61
CA LEU A 130 7.90 16.62 -5.69
C LEU A 130 7.25 16.15 -7.00
N LEU A 131 6.41 15.11 -6.94
CA LEU A 131 5.73 14.57 -8.12
C LEU A 131 4.77 15.59 -8.73
N ALA A 132 4.03 16.33 -7.90
CA ALA A 132 3.10 17.36 -8.35
C ALA A 132 3.81 18.57 -8.97
N GLU A 133 4.89 19.07 -8.35
CA GLU A 133 5.68 20.19 -8.84
C GLU A 133 6.25 19.92 -10.24
N ARG A 134 6.63 18.68 -10.52
CA ARG A 134 7.18 18.23 -11.80
C ARG A 134 6.11 17.79 -12.82
N GLY A 135 4.83 17.91 -12.46
CA GLY A 135 3.71 17.56 -13.33
C GLY A 135 3.62 16.07 -13.68
N LEU A 136 4.21 15.18 -12.87
CA LEU A 136 4.25 13.74 -13.19
C LEU A 136 2.83 13.12 -13.14
N PRO A 137 2.49 12.21 -14.08
CA PRO A 137 1.15 11.66 -14.25
C PRO A 137 0.86 10.54 -13.23
N VAL A 138 0.76 10.93 -11.96
CA VAL A 138 0.35 10.03 -10.88
C VAL A 138 -1.12 9.64 -11.05
N VAL A 139 -1.42 8.35 -11.05
CA VAL A 139 -2.78 7.84 -11.28
C VAL A 139 -3.72 8.21 -10.15
N GLU A 140 -3.35 7.87 -8.91
CA GLU A 140 -4.10 8.18 -7.70
C GLU A 140 -3.22 8.82 -6.64
N VAL A 141 -3.80 9.77 -5.91
CA VAL A 141 -3.11 10.59 -4.94
C VAL A 141 -3.82 10.40 -3.60
N ALA A 142 -3.32 9.45 -2.81
CA ALA A 142 -3.83 9.14 -1.46
C ALA A 142 -2.70 9.27 -0.42
N ASP A 143 -3.04 9.26 0.86
CA ASP A 143 -2.09 9.20 1.97
C ASP A 143 -1.60 7.75 2.17
N SER A 144 -0.88 7.23 1.16
CA SER A 144 -0.28 5.90 1.18
C SER A 144 1.17 5.95 0.68
N PRO A 145 2.04 5.01 1.09
CA PRO A 145 3.44 4.97 0.70
C PRO A 145 3.67 4.41 -0.71
N VAL A 146 2.65 4.37 -1.57
CA VAL A 146 2.73 3.77 -2.91
C VAL A 146 2.31 4.79 -3.95
N TRP A 147 3.13 4.93 -4.99
CA TRP A 147 2.86 5.83 -6.11
C TRP A 147 2.88 5.04 -7.41
N PHE A 148 2.00 5.41 -8.33
CA PHE A 148 1.99 4.84 -9.67
C PHE A 148 2.01 5.95 -10.71
N ILE A 149 3.10 6.02 -11.46
CA ILE A 149 3.29 6.98 -12.55
C ILE A 149 2.94 6.26 -13.84
N ARG A 150 1.83 6.65 -14.46
CA ARG A 150 1.42 6.08 -15.74
C ARG A 150 2.33 6.60 -16.85
N ILE A 151 2.86 5.72 -17.67
CA ILE A 151 3.79 6.09 -18.74
C ILE A 151 3.07 6.02 -20.09
N GLY A 152 2.57 4.85 -20.47
CA GLY A 152 2.01 4.63 -21.79
C GLY A 152 1.98 3.15 -22.11
N THR A 153 2.66 2.74 -23.18
CA THR A 153 2.72 1.32 -23.54
C THR A 153 3.68 0.54 -22.62
N PRO A 154 3.58 -0.80 -22.57
CA PRO A 154 4.57 -1.62 -21.87
C PRO A 154 6.00 -1.41 -22.40
N GLY A 155 6.17 -1.16 -23.70
CA GLY A 155 7.47 -0.88 -24.32
C GLY A 155 8.09 0.40 -23.77
N ASP A 156 7.31 1.49 -23.74
CA ASP A 156 7.75 2.78 -23.22
C ASP A 156 8.09 2.69 -21.73
N THR A 157 7.27 1.97 -20.97
CA THR A 157 7.47 1.77 -19.52
C THR A 157 8.81 1.06 -19.24
N ILE A 158 9.13 0.02 -20.01
CA ILE A 158 10.40 -0.71 -19.90
C ILE A 158 11.57 0.19 -20.31
N GLU A 159 11.42 0.97 -21.38
CA GLU A 159 12.48 1.87 -21.85
C GLU A 159 12.78 2.98 -20.82
N VAL A 160 11.76 3.62 -20.25
CA VAL A 160 11.94 4.59 -19.15
C VAL A 160 12.64 3.93 -17.97
N ALA A 161 12.22 2.72 -17.57
CA ALA A 161 12.85 2.00 -16.47
C ALA A 161 14.35 1.69 -16.72
N LYS A 162 14.73 1.32 -17.95
CA LYS A 162 16.14 1.10 -18.31
C LYS A 162 16.98 2.37 -18.25
N ARG A 163 16.43 3.51 -18.70
CA ARG A 163 17.11 4.80 -18.60
C ARG A 163 17.29 5.25 -17.17
N LEU A 164 16.25 5.10 -16.34
CA LEU A 164 16.34 5.33 -14.90
C LEU A 164 17.38 4.43 -14.23
N GLN A 165 17.47 3.15 -14.64
CA GLN A 165 18.49 2.23 -14.14
C GLN A 165 19.91 2.70 -14.49
N THR A 166 20.11 3.27 -15.69
CA THR A 166 21.39 3.86 -16.09
C THR A 166 21.73 5.11 -15.28
N ASP A 167 20.70 5.86 -14.86
CA ASP A 167 20.83 7.00 -13.94
C ASP A 167 21.00 6.57 -12.46
N GLY A 168 21.02 5.27 -12.17
CA GLY A 168 21.22 4.72 -10.82
C GLY A 168 19.93 4.39 -10.04
N PHE A 169 18.76 4.45 -10.66
CA PHE A 169 17.47 4.19 -10.03
C PHE A 169 16.86 2.86 -10.45
N TYR A 170 16.59 1.98 -9.48
CA TYR A 170 15.77 0.81 -9.71
C TYR A 170 14.30 1.09 -9.40
N VAL A 171 13.45 0.95 -10.40
CA VAL A 171 11.99 1.16 -10.32
C VAL A 171 11.25 -0.09 -10.80
N ASN A 172 10.00 -0.27 -10.36
CA ASN A 172 9.21 -1.45 -10.74
C ASN A 172 8.30 -1.13 -11.95
N PRO A 173 8.69 -1.49 -13.19
CA PRO A 173 7.77 -1.41 -14.32
C PRO A 173 6.62 -2.40 -14.12
N SER A 174 5.41 -1.94 -14.38
CA SER A 174 4.18 -2.70 -14.21
C SER A 174 3.35 -2.60 -15.48
N GLY A 175 2.98 -3.75 -16.02
CA GLY A 175 2.09 -3.90 -17.17
C GLY A 175 1.10 -5.03 -16.95
N TYR A 176 0.28 -5.32 -17.96
CA TYR A 176 -0.62 -6.47 -17.92
C TYR A 176 0.17 -7.77 -17.65
N PRO A 177 -0.31 -8.68 -16.77
CA PRO A 177 -1.62 -8.70 -16.11
C PRO A 177 -1.70 -7.98 -14.75
N ALA A 178 -0.64 -7.34 -14.27
CA ALA A 178 -0.63 -6.69 -12.96
C ALA A 178 -1.46 -5.39 -12.92
N VAL A 179 -1.59 -4.72 -14.07
CA VAL A 179 -2.45 -3.55 -14.28
C VAL A 179 -3.27 -3.74 -15.57
N PRO A 180 -4.42 -3.06 -15.74
CA PRO A 180 -5.22 -3.13 -16.96
C PRO A 180 -4.40 -2.80 -18.22
N ILE A 181 -4.81 -3.35 -19.35
CA ILE A 181 -4.24 -3.01 -20.66
C ILE A 181 -4.35 -1.49 -20.87
N GLY A 182 -3.28 -0.87 -21.39
CA GLY A 182 -3.23 0.59 -21.58
C GLY A 182 -2.86 1.40 -20.32
N SER A 183 -2.69 0.75 -19.17
CA SER A 183 -2.32 1.41 -17.90
C SER A 183 -0.89 1.10 -17.45
N ALA A 184 0.02 0.79 -18.38
CA ALA A 184 1.39 0.46 -18.01
C ALA A 184 2.13 1.67 -17.42
N GLY A 185 2.96 1.42 -16.42
CA GLY A 185 3.64 2.48 -15.70
C GLY A 185 4.62 1.99 -14.65
N LEU A 186 5.14 2.92 -13.87
CA LEU A 186 6.14 2.67 -12.83
C LEU A 186 5.49 2.72 -11.46
N ARG A 187 5.69 1.65 -10.67
CA ARG A 187 5.28 1.60 -9.27
C ARG A 187 6.46 1.96 -8.37
N LEU A 188 6.29 3.00 -7.57
CA LEU A 188 7.24 3.47 -6.58
C LEU A 188 6.69 3.24 -5.18
N ALA A 189 7.57 3.11 -4.20
CA ALA A 189 7.18 3.02 -2.80
C ALA A 189 8.12 3.83 -1.91
N ASN A 190 7.56 4.53 -0.93
CA ASN A 190 8.35 5.18 0.10
C ASN A 190 8.93 4.15 1.06
N THR A 191 10.10 4.49 1.59
CA THR A 191 10.78 3.77 2.65
C THR A 191 11.59 4.74 3.51
N LEU A 192 11.90 4.34 4.74
CA LEU A 192 12.69 5.12 5.69
C LEU A 192 14.22 4.99 5.48
N TYR A 193 14.63 4.11 4.57
CA TYR A 193 16.04 3.91 4.22
C TYR A 193 16.57 4.95 3.21
N LEU A 194 15.68 5.61 2.47
CA LEU A 194 16.05 6.67 1.54
C LEU A 194 16.03 8.03 2.23
N GLN A 195 16.97 8.89 1.83
CA GLN A 195 17.04 10.28 2.24
C GLN A 195 16.28 11.17 1.25
N ASP A 196 15.93 12.38 1.67
CA ASP A 196 15.11 13.33 0.90
C ASP A 196 15.71 13.64 -0.48
N ASP A 197 17.04 13.77 -0.55
CA ASP A 197 17.78 14.03 -1.79
C ASP A 197 17.61 12.92 -2.83
N ALA A 198 17.49 11.67 -2.41
CA ALA A 198 17.22 10.54 -3.29
C ALA A 198 15.81 10.63 -3.92
N TYR A 199 14.81 11.09 -3.16
CA TYR A 199 13.46 11.31 -3.69
C TYR A 199 13.42 12.49 -4.66
N VAL A 200 14.13 13.58 -4.37
CA VAL A 200 14.28 14.73 -5.27
C VAL A 200 14.94 14.28 -6.57
N ALA A 201 16.08 13.59 -6.49
CA ALA A 201 16.83 13.13 -7.65
C ALA A 201 16.02 12.14 -8.50
N LEU A 202 15.26 11.23 -7.88
CA LEU A 202 14.36 10.32 -8.60
C LEU A 202 13.26 11.09 -9.33
N ALA A 203 12.63 12.07 -8.67
CA ALA A 203 11.57 12.87 -9.28
C ALA A 203 12.10 13.69 -10.47
N ASP A 204 13.29 14.29 -10.34
CA ASP A 204 13.97 15.01 -11.44
C ASP A 204 14.33 14.07 -12.60
N ALA A 205 14.82 12.87 -12.28
CA ALA A 205 15.13 11.86 -13.30
C ALA A 205 13.87 11.40 -14.04
N LEU A 206 12.75 11.18 -13.34
CA LEU A 206 11.46 10.88 -13.95
C LEU A 206 10.99 12.01 -14.88
N ALA A 207 11.03 13.26 -14.39
CA ALA A 207 10.61 14.44 -15.16
C ALA A 207 11.44 14.63 -16.43
N ARG A 208 12.71 14.20 -16.42
CA ARG A 208 13.57 14.20 -17.61
C ARG A 208 13.31 12.99 -18.52
N ARG A 209 13.33 11.77 -17.99
CA ARG A 209 13.34 10.53 -18.78
C ARG A 209 11.99 10.14 -19.37
N VAL A 210 10.88 10.46 -18.70
CA VAL A 210 9.54 10.15 -19.20
C VAL A 210 9.29 10.84 -20.55
N PRO A 211 9.40 12.18 -20.68
CA PRO A 211 9.14 12.84 -21.96
C PRO A 211 10.13 12.49 -23.07
N GLU A 212 11.37 12.09 -22.76
CA GLU A 212 12.33 11.59 -23.78
C GLU A 212 11.86 10.31 -24.48
N VAL A 213 10.95 9.55 -23.88
CA VAL A 213 10.43 8.28 -24.43
C VAL A 213 9.04 8.48 -25.02
N VAL A 214 8.13 9.16 -24.30
CA VAL A 214 6.72 9.26 -24.72
C VAL A 214 6.36 10.60 -25.40
N GLY A 215 7.32 11.50 -25.58
CA GLY A 215 7.13 12.77 -26.29
C GLY A 215 6.45 13.89 -25.48
N GLY A 216 6.26 13.71 -24.17
CA GLY A 216 5.66 14.72 -23.27
C GLY A 216 5.27 14.16 -21.90
N ILE A 217 4.80 15.02 -21.00
CA ILE A 217 4.22 14.63 -19.71
C ILE A 217 2.73 15.02 -19.74
N GLY A 218 1.85 14.09 -20.15
CA GLY A 218 0.39 14.28 -20.34
C GLY A 218 0.00 14.11 -21.80
N ASP A 219 -1.12 13.48 -22.21
CA ASP A 219 -2.43 13.28 -21.59
C ASP A 219 -2.99 11.94 -22.10
N HIS A 220 -2.46 10.82 -21.61
CA HIS A 220 -3.05 9.52 -21.94
C HIS A 220 -4.24 9.32 -21.02
N ASP A 221 -5.41 9.78 -21.44
CA ASP A 221 -6.73 9.38 -20.95
C ASP A 221 -7.14 9.85 -19.53
N ARG A 222 -7.82 11.02 -19.50
CA ARG A 222 -8.74 11.46 -18.45
C ARG A 222 -10.19 10.99 -18.70
N SER A 223 -10.49 10.31 -19.81
CA SER A 223 -11.87 9.99 -20.22
C SER A 223 -12.50 8.79 -19.50
N ASP A 224 -11.68 7.95 -18.86
CA ASP A 224 -12.16 6.68 -18.26
C ASP A 224 -12.37 6.72 -16.74
N ARG A 225 -12.40 7.92 -16.12
CA ARG A 225 -12.82 8.07 -14.71
C ARG A 225 -14.34 7.91 -14.57
N GLY A 226 -14.83 6.69 -14.76
CA GLY A 226 -16.07 6.22 -14.15
C GLY A 226 -15.93 6.37 -12.63
N GLY A 227 -16.71 7.28 -12.05
CA GLY A 227 -16.39 7.95 -10.80
C GLY A 227 -16.27 7.07 -9.55
N ILE A 228 -15.28 7.43 -8.72
CA ILE A 228 -15.42 7.62 -7.27
C ILE A 228 -14.53 8.83 -6.95
N THR A 229 -15.14 9.95 -6.61
CA THR A 229 -14.44 11.17 -6.15
C THR A 229 -13.73 10.87 -4.83
N ALA A 230 -12.41 11.07 -4.79
CA ALA A 230 -11.62 11.08 -3.57
C ALA A 230 -12.21 12.09 -2.56
N ARG A 231 -12.73 11.58 -1.44
CA ARG A 231 -13.06 12.41 -0.27
C ARG A 231 -11.81 12.54 0.58
N ARG A 232 -11.45 13.78 0.94
CA ARG A 232 -10.43 14.09 1.95
C ARG A 232 -10.81 13.39 3.27
N SER A 233 -10.01 12.42 3.71
CA SER A 233 -10.05 11.94 5.09
C SER A 233 -9.21 12.90 5.94
N THR A 234 -9.86 13.84 6.61
CA THR A 234 -9.23 14.55 7.72
C THR A 234 -9.01 13.54 8.86
N LEU A 235 -7.76 13.12 9.07
CA LEU A 235 -7.33 12.46 10.29
C LEU A 235 -7.47 13.45 11.45
N GLY A 236 -8.67 13.52 12.03
CA GLY A 236 -8.96 14.25 13.26
C GLY A 236 -8.55 13.40 14.45
N VAL A 237 -7.53 13.86 15.18
CA VAL A 237 -7.19 13.36 16.50
C VAL A 237 -8.29 13.83 17.46
N GLU A 238 -9.23 12.95 17.80
CA GLU A 238 -10.13 13.17 18.95
C GLU A 238 -9.53 12.53 20.20
N ALA A 239 -9.38 13.37 21.23
CA ALA A 239 -8.91 13.04 22.56
C ALA A 239 -9.85 12.04 23.28
N PRO A 240 -9.35 11.28 24.27
CA PRO A 240 -10.14 10.23 24.91
C PRO A 240 -11.26 10.82 25.77
N CYS A 241 -12.50 10.36 25.52
CA CYS A 241 -13.57 10.49 26.50
C CYS A 241 -13.27 9.62 27.72
N ARG A 242 -13.58 10.19 28.90
CA ARG A 242 -13.49 9.58 30.22
C ARG A 242 -14.41 8.37 30.38
#